data_AF-A0A125S0R8-F1
#
_entry.id   AF-A0A125S0R8-F1
#
_cell.length_a   1.000
_cell.length_b   1.000
_cell.length_c   1.000
_cell.angle_alpha   90.00
_cell.angle_beta   90.00
_cell.angle_gamma   90.00
#
_symmetry.space_group_name_H-M   'P 1'
#
loop_
_entity.id
_entity.type
_entity.pdbx_description
1 polymer ?
#
loop_
_entity_poly.entity_id
_entity_poly.type
_entity_poly.pdbx_seq_one_letter_code
_entity_poly.pdbx_strand_id
1 'polypeptide(L)'
;MTNHLAKNHKISDLFHHLQVGQTECRKRRIWVGRVKLYISALRLEDRELLLVVSPMFNASAIRDYALRWEIETLFSCLKGRGFNLENTRLTDPRRVKKLIAVRAIGFCWCYLTGEWQHDQKKSDKTKEAWTTFSKFISLRFGLCSNGYSTFDWFWKKRKI
;
A
#
# COMPACT_ATOMS: atom_id res chain seq x y z
N MET A 1 3.49 23.52 -7.69
CA MET A 1 2.07 23.81 -7.42
C MET A 1 1.92 25.30 -7.22
N THR A 2 0.82 25.89 -7.70
CA THR A 2 0.55 27.31 -7.53
C THR A 2 -0.38 27.55 -6.35
N ASN A 3 0.01 28.46 -5.45
CA ASN A 3 -0.87 28.91 -4.37
C ASN A 3 -1.97 29.83 -4.94
N HIS A 4 -2.95 30.22 -4.13
CA HIS A 4 -3.98 31.22 -4.45
C HIS A 4 -3.38 32.57 -4.93
N LEU A 5 -2.10 32.81 -4.63
CA LEU A 5 -1.31 33.97 -5.04
C LEU A 5 -0.50 33.74 -6.34
N ALA A 6 -0.79 32.68 -7.10
CA ALA A 6 -0.09 32.27 -8.33
C ALA A 6 1.43 32.03 -8.20
N LYS A 7 1.99 32.06 -6.99
CA LYS A 7 3.40 31.71 -6.73
C LYS A 7 3.59 30.19 -6.82
N ASN A 8 4.64 29.78 -7.53
CA ASN A 8 5.09 28.41 -7.59
C ASN A 8 5.82 28.05 -6.28
N HIS A 9 5.27 27.10 -5.53
CA HIS A 9 5.95 26.51 -4.37
C HIS A 9 6.30 25.06 -4.67
N LYS A 10 7.47 24.62 -4.17
CA LYS A 10 7.78 23.20 -4.11
C LYS A 10 6.85 22.55 -3.08
N ILE A 11 6.37 21.36 -3.39
CA ILE A 11 5.47 20.62 -2.49
C ILE A 11 6.18 20.24 -1.20
N SER A 12 7.49 19.99 -1.28
CA SER A 12 8.37 19.75 -0.13
C SER A 12 8.22 20.83 0.95
N ASP A 13 8.06 22.09 0.54
CA ASP A 13 8.03 23.23 1.45
C ASP A 13 6.70 23.28 2.21
N LEU A 14 5.62 22.78 1.59
CA LEU A 14 4.29 22.73 2.22
C LEU A 14 4.24 21.76 3.39
N PHE A 15 5.03 20.67 3.31
CA PHE A 15 5.04 19.58 4.28
C PHE A 15 6.41 19.43 4.97
N HIS A 16 7.23 20.47 4.98
CA HIS A 16 8.58 20.42 5.58
C HIS A 16 8.53 20.11 7.09
N HIS A 17 7.48 20.58 7.77
CA HIS A 17 7.28 20.39 9.20
C HIS A 17 6.83 18.97 9.58
N LEU A 18 6.48 18.13 8.59
CA LEU A 18 5.94 16.80 8.80
C LEU A 18 7.06 15.84 9.24
N GLN A 19 6.95 15.32 10.46
CA GLN A 19 7.90 14.34 11.02
C GLN A 19 7.72 12.97 10.38
N VAL A 20 8.74 12.11 10.46
CA VAL A 20 8.68 10.72 9.93
C VAL A 20 7.49 9.98 10.55
N GLY A 21 6.70 9.32 9.69
CA GLY A 21 5.44 8.68 10.06
C GLY A 21 4.27 9.65 10.23
N GLN A 22 4.48 10.96 10.33
CA GLN A 22 3.35 11.86 10.45
C GLN A 22 2.59 11.99 9.13
N THR A 23 1.27 12.07 9.22
CA THR A 23 0.38 12.33 8.09
C THR A 23 -0.32 13.68 8.27
N GLU A 24 -0.54 14.38 7.16
CA GLU A 24 -1.33 15.61 7.16
C GLU A 24 -2.18 15.69 5.90
N CYS A 25 -3.45 16.06 6.04
CA CYS A 25 -4.30 16.45 4.92
C CYS A 25 -4.57 17.95 4.97
N ARG A 26 -4.21 18.68 3.91
CA ARG A 26 -4.51 20.11 3.84
C ARG A 26 -6.01 20.34 3.66
N LYS A 27 -6.56 21.23 4.48
CA LYS A 27 -7.97 21.67 4.42
C LYS A 27 -8.28 22.57 3.23
N ARG A 28 -7.27 23.17 2.59
CA ARG A 28 -7.45 24.04 1.41
C ARG A 28 -6.98 23.33 0.16
N ARG A 29 -7.78 23.44 -0.91
CA ARG A 29 -7.41 22.93 -2.24
C ARG A 29 -6.30 23.79 -2.84
N ILE A 30 -5.32 23.15 -3.46
CA ILE A 30 -4.18 23.76 -4.14
C ILE A 30 -4.20 23.42 -5.62
N TRP A 31 -3.61 24.28 -6.43
CA TRP A 31 -3.52 24.05 -7.87
C TRP A 31 -2.43 23.03 -8.19
N VAL A 32 -2.86 21.92 -8.78
CA VAL A 32 -2.00 20.85 -9.30
C VAL A 32 -2.18 20.84 -10.81
N GLY A 33 -1.21 21.39 -11.53
CA GLY A 33 -1.38 21.70 -12.95
C GLY A 33 -2.55 22.66 -13.17
N ARG A 34 -3.58 22.20 -13.89
CA ARG A 34 -4.80 22.98 -14.22
C ARG A 34 -6.01 22.64 -13.36
N VAL A 35 -5.85 21.81 -12.33
CA VAL A 35 -6.98 21.35 -11.50
C VAL A 35 -6.72 21.69 -10.04
N LYS A 36 -7.75 22.18 -9.34
CA LYS A 36 -7.68 22.49 -7.91
C LYS A 36 -8.00 21.22 -7.12
N LEU A 37 -7.09 20.71 -6.30
CA LEU A 37 -7.26 19.42 -5.60
C LEU A 37 -6.86 19.51 -4.13
N TYR A 38 -7.39 18.62 -3.30
CA TYR A 38 -6.91 18.40 -1.94
C TYR A 38 -5.68 17.50 -1.96
N ILE A 39 -4.77 17.73 -1.02
CA ILE A 39 -3.53 16.97 -0.93
C ILE A 39 -3.32 16.52 0.49
N SER A 40 -2.97 15.25 0.59
CA SER A 40 -2.53 14.61 1.82
C SER A 40 -1.10 14.12 1.63
N ALA A 41 -0.29 14.26 2.66
CA ALA A 41 1.10 13.84 2.66
C ALA A 41 1.39 12.89 3.82
N LEU A 42 2.33 11.97 3.59
CA LEU A 42 2.96 11.13 4.60
C LEU A 42 4.47 11.26 4.44
N ARG A 43 5.18 11.48 5.54
CA ARG A 43 6.65 11.45 5.56
C ARG A 43 7.14 10.01 5.81
N LEU A 44 7.91 9.49 4.87
CA LEU A 44 8.49 8.15 4.90
C LEU A 44 9.75 8.10 5.78
N GLU A 45 10.24 6.90 6.09
CA GLU A 45 11.44 6.71 6.94
C GLU A 45 12.71 7.18 6.21
N ASP A 46 12.76 6.98 4.90
CA ASP A 46 13.80 7.53 4.02
C ASP A 46 13.70 9.07 3.82
N ARG A 47 12.84 9.75 4.60
CA ARG A 47 12.54 11.20 4.55
C ARG A 47 11.88 11.71 3.27
N GLU A 48 11.56 10.82 2.34
CA GLU A 48 10.76 11.12 1.16
C GLU A 48 9.29 11.41 1.54
N LEU A 49 8.57 12.09 0.65
CA LEU A 49 7.15 12.42 0.83
C LEU A 49 6.30 11.57 -0.10
N LEU A 50 5.39 10.79 0.47
CA LEU A 50 4.26 10.24 -0.26
C LEU A 50 3.18 11.32 -0.35
N LEU A 51 2.66 11.54 -1.55
CA LEU A 51 1.56 12.48 -1.81
C LEU A 51 0.35 11.74 -2.37
N VAL A 52 -0.81 11.99 -1.77
CA VAL A 52 -2.10 11.53 -2.26
C VAL A 52 -2.94 12.75 -2.60
N VAL A 53 -3.50 12.77 -3.80
CA VAL A 53 -4.27 13.89 -4.34
C VAL A 53 -5.71 13.44 -4.58
N SER A 54 -6.68 14.24 -4.12
CA SER A 54 -8.10 13.90 -4.18
C SER A 54 -8.96 15.11 -4.60
N PRO A 55 -10.03 14.92 -5.38
CA PRO A 55 -10.99 15.98 -5.69
C PRO A 55 -11.81 16.41 -4.46
N MET A 56 -11.98 15.53 -3.47
CA MET A 56 -12.72 15.77 -2.24
C MET A 56 -11.80 15.80 -1.02
N PHE A 57 -12.17 16.58 0.00
CA PHE A 57 -11.45 16.57 1.27
C PHE A 57 -11.61 15.21 1.93
N ASN A 58 -10.50 14.60 2.32
CA ASN A 58 -10.50 13.34 3.04
C ASN A 58 -9.33 13.31 4.04
N ALA A 59 -9.64 13.38 5.33
CA ALA A 59 -8.63 13.33 6.39
C ALA A 59 -7.92 11.98 6.46
N SER A 60 -8.58 10.88 6.06
CA SER A 60 -8.00 9.53 6.00
C SER A 60 -7.46 9.16 4.62
N ALA A 61 -7.22 10.11 3.71
CA ALA A 61 -6.82 9.82 2.34
C ALA A 61 -5.59 8.90 2.23
N ILE A 62 -4.59 9.08 3.10
CA ILE A 62 -3.39 8.22 3.12
C ILE A 62 -3.77 6.77 3.47
N ARG A 63 -4.61 6.58 4.50
CA ARG A 63 -5.08 5.26 4.94
C ARG A 63 -5.97 4.60 3.89
N ASP A 64 -6.87 5.37 3.29
CA ASP A 64 -7.79 4.83 2.28
C ASP A 64 -7.03 4.47 1.00
N TYR A 65 -6.03 5.27 0.63
CA TYR A 65 -5.10 4.93 -0.44
C TYR A 65 -4.24 3.71 -0.07
N ALA A 66 -3.99 3.46 1.22
CA ALA A 66 -3.27 2.29 1.68
C ALA A 66 -3.97 0.97 1.27
N LEU A 67 -5.30 0.94 1.35
CA LEU A 67 -6.13 -0.21 0.96
C LEU A 67 -5.99 -0.56 -0.53
N ARG A 68 -5.72 0.43 -1.40
CA ARG A 68 -5.49 0.18 -2.83
C ARG A 68 -4.29 -0.75 -3.06
N TRP A 69 -3.25 -0.63 -2.22
CA TRP A 69 -2.06 -1.47 -2.36
C TRP A 69 -2.28 -2.92 -1.93
N GLU A 70 -3.22 -3.20 -1.02
CA GLU A 70 -3.59 -4.58 -0.69
C GLU A 70 -4.09 -5.31 -1.95
N ILE A 71 -4.92 -4.63 -2.75
CA ILE A 71 -5.45 -5.14 -4.01
C ILE A 71 -4.33 -5.37 -5.04
N GLU A 72 -3.40 -4.42 -5.20
CA GLU A 72 -2.26 -4.62 -6.10
C GLU A 72 -1.42 -5.84 -5.70
N THR A 73 -1.24 -6.04 -4.41
CA THR A 73 -0.41 -7.12 -3.89
C THR A 73 -1.10 -8.47 -4.05
N LEU A 74 -2.41 -8.52 -3.84
CA LEU A 74 -3.28 -9.65 -4.21
C LEU A 74 -3.10 -10.01 -5.69
N PHE A 75 -3.24 -9.03 -6.59
CA PHE A 75 -3.06 -9.28 -8.03
C PHE A 75 -1.65 -9.76 -8.37
N SER A 76 -0.61 -9.22 -7.72
CA SER A 76 0.76 -9.68 -7.93
C SER A 76 0.98 -11.13 -7.49
N CYS A 77 0.38 -11.55 -6.38
CA CYS A 77 0.42 -12.94 -5.90
C CYS A 77 -0.33 -13.90 -6.82
N LEU A 78 -1.48 -13.48 -7.35
CA LEU A 78 -2.26 -14.27 -8.29
C LEU A 78 -1.56 -14.41 -9.65
N LYS A 79 -0.90 -13.34 -10.13
CA LYS A 79 -0.26 -13.29 -11.45
C LYS A 79 1.02 -14.12 -11.56
N GLY A 80 2.07 -13.76 -10.82
CA GLY A 80 3.39 -14.34 -11.03
C GLY A 80 4.12 -14.80 -9.76
N ARG A 81 3.88 -14.16 -8.61
CA ARG A 81 4.65 -14.46 -7.38
C ARG A 81 4.13 -15.63 -6.54
N GLY A 82 2.94 -16.14 -6.85
CA GLY A 82 2.31 -17.23 -6.10
C GLY A 82 1.61 -18.22 -7.00
N PHE A 83 0.40 -17.88 -7.45
CA PHE A 83 -0.44 -18.83 -8.19
C PHE A 83 -0.14 -18.91 -9.69
N ASN A 84 0.76 -18.06 -10.21
CA ASN A 84 1.26 -18.10 -11.59
C ASN A 84 0.15 -18.16 -12.67
N LEU A 85 -0.79 -17.20 -12.67
CA LEU A 85 -1.81 -17.06 -13.74
C LEU A 85 -1.21 -16.81 -15.11
N GLU A 86 -0.10 -16.07 -15.17
CA GLU A 86 0.49 -15.63 -16.44
C GLU A 86 1.11 -16.80 -17.23
N ASN A 87 1.57 -17.84 -16.55
CA ASN A 87 2.13 -19.04 -17.20
C ASN A 87 1.09 -20.12 -17.52
N THR A 88 -0.21 -19.81 -17.41
CA THR A 88 -1.25 -20.77 -17.81
C THR A 88 -1.53 -20.63 -19.30
N ARG A 89 -1.34 -21.71 -20.08
CA ARG A 89 -1.69 -21.76 -21.51
C ARG A 89 -3.21 -21.84 -21.76
N LEU A 90 -4.03 -21.44 -20.79
CA LEU A 90 -5.48 -21.50 -20.87
C LEU A 90 -6.00 -20.29 -21.64
N THR A 91 -6.57 -20.53 -22.81
CA THR A 91 -7.15 -19.51 -23.69
C THR A 91 -8.69 -19.45 -23.60
N ASP A 92 -9.34 -20.54 -23.17
CA ASP A 92 -10.80 -20.61 -23.02
C ASP A 92 -11.28 -19.77 -21.81
N PRO A 93 -12.08 -18.71 -22.03
CA PRO A 93 -12.59 -17.85 -20.96
C PRO A 93 -13.36 -18.60 -19.87
N ARG A 94 -14.06 -19.69 -20.21
CA ARG A 94 -14.81 -20.50 -19.23
C ARG A 94 -13.87 -21.22 -18.26
N ARG A 95 -12.72 -21.68 -18.76
CA ARG A 95 -11.69 -22.37 -17.95
C ARG A 95 -10.90 -21.37 -17.12
N VAL A 96 -10.57 -20.20 -17.67
CA VAL A 96 -9.92 -19.11 -16.94
C VAL A 96 -10.79 -18.65 -15.76
N LYS A 97 -12.11 -18.48 -15.96
CA LYS A 97 -13.04 -18.12 -14.88
C LYS A 97 -13.01 -19.13 -13.74
N LYS A 98 -13.06 -20.44 -14.05
CA LYS A 98 -12.99 -21.52 -13.04
C LYS A 98 -11.65 -21.52 -12.31
N LEU A 99 -10.55 -21.34 -13.04
CA LEU A 99 -9.21 -21.30 -12.46
C LEU A 99 -9.04 -20.12 -11.49
N ILE A 100 -9.51 -18.93 -11.86
CA ILE A 100 -9.48 -17.75 -10.98
C ILE A 100 -10.29 -18.01 -9.72
N ALA A 101 -11.48 -18.61 -9.83
CA ALA A 101 -12.32 -18.92 -8.66
C ALA A 101 -11.63 -19.89 -7.69
N VAL A 102 -11.06 -21.00 -8.19
CA VAL A 102 -10.34 -21.97 -7.35
C VAL A 102 -9.09 -21.33 -6.72
N ARG A 103 -8.37 -20.48 -7.46
CA ARG A 103 -7.19 -19.77 -6.95
C ARG A 103 -7.54 -18.71 -5.91
N ALA A 104 -8.68 -18.03 -6.05
CA ALA A 104 -9.14 -17.09 -5.04
C ALA A 104 -9.43 -17.81 -3.70
N ILE A 105 -10.08 -18.98 -3.76
CA ILE A 105 -10.32 -19.82 -2.57
C ILE A 105 -9.00 -20.28 -1.95
N GLY A 106 -8.08 -20.80 -2.77
CA GLY A 106 -6.75 -21.20 -2.31
C GLY A 106 -5.95 -20.04 -1.70
N PHE A 107 -6.05 -18.85 -2.29
CA PHE A 107 -5.43 -17.63 -1.76
C PHE A 107 -6.01 -17.27 -0.39
N CYS A 108 -7.34 -17.26 -0.23
CA CYS A 108 -7.98 -17.00 1.06
C CYS A 108 -7.54 -18.00 2.12
N TRP A 109 -7.40 -19.29 1.78
CA TRP A 109 -6.92 -20.31 2.71
C TRP A 109 -5.47 -20.08 3.14
N CYS A 110 -4.57 -19.84 2.18
CA CYS A 110 -3.17 -19.51 2.47
C CYS A 110 -3.05 -18.23 3.31
N TYR A 111 -3.88 -17.24 3.03
CA TYR A 111 -3.94 -15.99 3.77
C TYR A 111 -4.37 -16.22 5.23
N LEU A 112 -5.50 -16.89 5.46
CA LEU A 112 -6.00 -17.19 6.81
C LEU A 112 -5.02 -18.06 7.61
N THR A 113 -4.46 -19.09 6.97
CA THR A 113 -3.49 -19.99 7.62
C THR A 113 -2.21 -19.24 8.00
N GLY A 114 -1.74 -18.34 7.13
CA GLY A 114 -0.58 -17.54 7.46
C GLY A 114 -0.84 -16.52 8.57
N GLU A 115 -2.04 -15.90 8.66
CA GLU A 115 -2.42 -15.01 9.76
C GLU A 115 -2.40 -15.79 11.08
N TRP A 116 -3.02 -16.96 11.09
CA TRP A 116 -3.01 -17.85 12.25
C TRP A 116 -1.59 -18.23 12.67
N GLN A 117 -0.72 -18.64 11.74
CA GLN A 117 0.69 -18.97 12.06
C GLN A 117 1.48 -17.77 12.58
N HIS A 118 1.20 -16.57 12.07
CA HIS A 118 1.86 -15.34 12.52
C HIS A 118 1.47 -15.01 13.95
N ASP A 119 0.20 -15.15 14.30
CA ASP A 119 -0.28 -14.88 15.66
C ASP A 119 0.22 -15.91 16.67
N GLN A 120 0.37 -17.18 16.28
CA GLN A 120 0.98 -18.21 17.12
C GLN A 120 2.49 -17.95 17.37
N LYS A 121 3.22 -17.39 16.39
CA LYS A 121 4.66 -17.08 16.54
C LYS A 121 4.96 -15.83 17.39
N LYS A 122 3.97 -14.99 17.72
CA LYS A 122 4.18 -13.83 18.61
C LYS A 122 4.51 -14.24 20.06
N SER A 123 4.26 -15.49 20.47
CA SER A 123 4.61 -15.98 21.81
C SER A 123 6.07 -16.42 21.96
N ASP A 124 6.76 -16.77 20.87
CA ASP A 124 8.15 -17.25 20.90
C ASP A 124 9.08 -16.27 20.16
N LYS A 125 9.72 -15.37 20.93
CA LYS A 125 10.78 -14.48 20.42
C LYS A 125 12.08 -15.26 20.18
N THR A 126 12.15 -16.13 19.18
CA THR A 126 13.45 -16.48 18.59
C THR A 126 13.33 -17.09 17.19
N LYS A 127 14.26 -16.64 16.34
CA LYS A 127 14.69 -17.19 15.04
C LYS A 127 14.02 -16.63 13.78
N GLU A 128 14.81 -15.78 13.15
CA GLU A 128 14.80 -15.48 11.73
C GLU A 128 14.81 -16.76 10.89
N ALA A 129 13.80 -16.87 10.03
CA ALA A 129 13.79 -17.48 8.71
C ALA A 129 12.33 -17.85 8.44
N TRP A 130 11.71 -17.22 7.44
CA TRP A 130 10.90 -17.84 6.38
C TRP A 130 10.26 -16.75 5.51
N THR A 131 10.30 -17.03 4.23
CA THR A 131 10.29 -16.13 3.08
C THR A 131 8.88 -15.73 2.62
N THR A 132 8.78 -14.46 2.22
CA THR A 132 7.80 -13.82 1.31
C THR A 132 6.31 -13.80 1.71
N PHE A 133 5.73 -14.88 2.24
CA PHE A 133 4.29 -14.94 2.57
C PHE A 133 3.98 -14.46 3.99
N SER A 134 4.84 -14.77 4.97
CA SER A 134 4.68 -14.30 6.36
C SER A 134 4.84 -12.77 6.49
N LYS A 135 5.69 -12.15 5.64
CA LYS A 135 5.79 -10.68 5.52
C LYS A 135 4.51 -10.03 5.03
N PHE A 136 3.65 -10.76 4.31
CA PHE A 136 2.38 -10.27 3.75
C PHE A 136 1.32 -10.05 4.83
N ILE A 137 1.38 -10.86 5.88
CA ILE A 137 0.44 -10.90 7.00
C ILE A 137 0.87 -9.93 8.10
N SER A 138 2.18 -9.85 8.32
CA SER A 138 2.79 -8.75 9.06
C SER A 138 2.49 -7.36 8.44
N LEU A 139 2.15 -7.27 7.14
CA LEU A 139 1.73 -6.02 6.47
C LEU A 139 0.36 -5.55 7.00
N ARG A 140 -0.60 -6.47 7.23
CA ARG A 140 -1.90 -6.14 7.82
C ARG A 140 -1.77 -5.71 9.28
N PHE A 141 -0.97 -6.42 10.08
CA PHE A 141 -0.77 -6.07 11.50
C PHE A 141 0.09 -4.82 11.69
N GLY A 142 1.13 -4.63 10.89
CA GLY A 142 1.97 -3.44 10.91
C GLY A 142 1.18 -2.17 10.59
N LEU A 143 0.23 -2.23 9.64
CA LEU A 143 -0.68 -1.12 9.31
C LEU A 143 -1.63 -0.76 10.46
N CYS A 144 -2.00 -1.71 11.33
CA CYS A 144 -2.92 -1.49 12.44
C CYS A 144 -2.25 -1.15 13.79
N SER A 145 -0.99 -1.52 14.03
CA SER A 145 -0.32 -1.25 15.32
C SER A 145 0.89 -0.32 15.27
N ASN A 146 1.54 -0.13 14.11
CA ASN A 146 2.65 0.83 13.91
C ASN A 146 2.89 1.08 12.40
N GLY A 147 1.90 1.71 11.74
CA GLY A 147 1.68 1.77 10.28
C GLY A 147 2.74 2.40 9.38
N TYR A 148 3.97 2.56 9.84
CA TYR A 148 5.02 3.33 9.17
C TYR A 148 6.14 2.45 8.58
N SER A 149 6.61 1.45 9.31
CA SER A 149 7.77 0.62 8.88
C SER A 149 7.46 -0.34 7.73
N THR A 150 6.29 -0.98 7.77
CA THR A 150 5.90 -1.92 6.70
C THR A 150 5.50 -1.22 5.41
N PHE A 151 5.05 0.04 5.54
CA PHE A 151 4.74 0.91 4.42
C PHE A 151 6.01 1.37 3.69
N ASP A 152 7.01 1.79 4.46
CA ASP A 152 8.33 2.23 3.98
C ASP A 152 9.12 1.10 3.29
N TRP A 153 9.18 -0.09 3.90
CA TRP A 153 9.86 -1.26 3.32
C TRP A 153 9.32 -1.65 1.93
N PHE A 154 8.00 -1.54 1.73
CA PHE A 154 7.36 -1.86 0.46
C PHE A 154 7.64 -0.79 -0.61
N TRP A 155 7.60 0.50 -0.24
CA TRP A 155 7.97 1.61 -1.11
C TRP A 155 9.43 1.52 -1.57
N LYS A 156 10.34 1.20 -0.65
CA LYS A 156 11.78 1.05 -0.90
C LYS A 156 12.11 -0.03 -1.94
N LYS A 157 11.31 -1.10 -2.01
CA LYS A 157 11.53 -2.22 -2.94
C LYS A 157 10.95 -2.02 -4.34
N ARG A 158 10.10 -1.02 -4.54
CA ARG A 158 9.60 -0.58 -5.85
C ARG A 158 10.00 0.89 -6.06
N LYS A 159 11.28 1.16 -6.30
CA LYS A 159 11.63 2.38 -7.04
C LYS A 159 11.00 2.28 -8.43
N ILE A 160 9.84 2.92 -8.58
CA ILE A 160 9.42 3.48 -9.86
C ILE A 160 10.17 4.80 -10.01
#